data_AF-A0A267DBC6-F1
#
_entry.id   AF-A0A267DBC6-F1
#
_cell.length_a   1.000
_cell.length_b   1.000
_cell.length_c   1.000
_cell.angle_alpha   90.00
_cell.angle_beta   90.00
_cell.angle_gamma   90.00
#
_symmetry.space_group_name_H-M   'P 1'
#
loop_
_entity.id
_entity.type
_entity.pdbx_description
1 polymer ?
#
loop_
_entity_poly.entity_id
_entity_poly.type
_entity_poly.pdbx_seq_one_letter_code
_entity_poly.pdbx_strand_id
1 'polypeptide(L)'
;MSKAAAKSTAPAKQSKADYEGRSKPSQIRESNIVAAKSVASAIRTSLGPRGMDKMIQEGKGEVTITNDGATILKQMKVIHPAAKMLVELSKAQDIEAGDGTTSVVVLAGSMLEASQKLLSKGIHPTIISESFQRAAARACNILDTLATPVDMTDRQMLMKIASTSLNSKVVSQYSSVLAPIAVNAVLSVCGGPDSVSLNDIRVVKKLGGTVEDTEMIPGLLLDHKTCSSSGGVHRMEKARIGLIQFCISPPKTDMENTVVLNDYTQMDRVLKEERMYILNIVKEIKKAGCNVLFIQKSILRDAVNDLALHFLAKMKILVVKDIERDEVEFICKTLNCRPIASLDHFNPDMLGTAELVEEVQTGSSKITKVTGIQNQGKTMSILVRGSNKLVLDEAERSLHDALCVIRCLVKKKQLIPGGGAPRSSCPSS
;
A
#
# COMPACT_ATOMS: atom_id res chain seq x y z
N MET A 1 80.80 -43.90 -13.42
CA MET A 1 79.82 -44.84 -12.84
C MET A 1 78.71 -44.05 -12.16
N SER A 2 77.53 -44.05 -12.82
CA SER A 2 76.14 -43.88 -12.31
C SER A 2 75.88 -42.83 -11.20
N LYS A 3 75.29 -41.64 -11.41
CA LYS A 3 74.06 -41.23 -12.13
C LYS A 3 72.77 -41.99 -11.73
N ALA A 4 72.02 -41.40 -10.80
CA ALA A 4 70.55 -41.44 -10.70
C ALA A 4 70.13 -40.18 -9.89
N ALA A 5 69.91 -39.04 -10.53
CA ALA A 5 68.67 -38.58 -11.15
C ALA A 5 67.61 -38.12 -10.13
N ALA A 6 67.51 -36.80 -10.02
CA ALA A 6 66.53 -36.03 -9.25
C ALA A 6 65.08 -36.28 -9.70
N LYS A 7 64.14 -36.16 -8.75
CA LYS A 7 62.79 -35.64 -9.04
C LYS A 7 62.33 -34.70 -7.92
N SER A 8 62.04 -33.49 -8.33
CA SER A 8 61.54 -32.32 -7.62
C SER A 8 60.23 -32.56 -6.89
N THR A 9 60.20 -32.32 -5.58
CA THR A 9 58.98 -32.08 -4.80
C THR A 9 58.66 -30.58 -4.81
N ALA A 10 57.92 -30.15 -5.85
CA ALA A 10 57.22 -28.88 -5.80
C ALA A 10 56.14 -28.95 -4.70
N PRO A 11 55.84 -27.85 -3.97
CA PRO A 11 54.73 -27.86 -3.04
C PRO A 11 53.44 -28.08 -3.84
N ALA A 12 52.69 -29.13 -3.47
CA ALA A 12 51.37 -29.37 -4.02
C ALA A 12 50.56 -28.08 -3.84
N LYS A 13 50.19 -27.46 -4.97
CA LYS A 13 49.23 -26.38 -5.03
C LYS A 13 48.00 -26.82 -4.25
N GLN A 14 47.78 -26.22 -3.08
CA GLN A 14 46.46 -26.16 -2.49
C GLN A 14 45.53 -25.57 -3.54
N SER A 15 44.62 -26.38 -4.06
CA SER A 15 43.50 -25.94 -4.87
C SER A 15 42.61 -25.04 -4.02
N LYS A 16 42.92 -23.74 -4.01
CA LYS A 16 41.92 -22.70 -3.79
C LYS A 16 40.86 -22.86 -4.87
N ALA A 17 39.72 -23.49 -4.54
CA ALA A 17 38.37 -23.25 -5.11
C ALA A 17 37.36 -24.40 -4.94
N ASP A 18 37.51 -25.36 -4.00
CA ASP A 18 36.42 -26.32 -3.70
C ASP A 18 35.33 -25.71 -2.80
N TYR A 19 34.78 -24.57 -3.23
CA TYR A 19 33.58 -23.96 -2.66
C TYR A 19 32.49 -23.90 -3.73
N GLU A 20 32.14 -25.04 -4.33
CA GLU A 20 30.97 -25.14 -5.22
C GLU A 20 30.22 -26.47 -5.01
N GLY A 21 29.25 -26.45 -4.08
CA GLY A 21 27.88 -26.92 -4.34
C GLY A 21 27.60 -28.33 -4.86
N ARG A 22 28.53 -29.28 -4.91
CA ARG A 22 28.23 -30.69 -5.29
C ARG A 22 27.72 -31.51 -4.11
N SER A 23 26.63 -31.06 -3.48
CA SER A 23 25.81 -31.97 -2.68
C SER A 23 25.10 -32.95 -3.63
N LYS A 24 24.95 -34.21 -3.21
CA LYS A 24 24.27 -35.23 -4.02
C LYS A 24 22.89 -34.69 -4.40
N PRO A 25 22.42 -34.83 -5.67
CA PRO A 25 21.13 -34.29 -6.10
C PRO A 25 19.95 -34.70 -5.19
N SER A 26 20.03 -35.87 -4.55
CA SER A 26 19.05 -36.32 -3.56
C SER A 26 19.07 -35.49 -2.27
N GLN A 27 20.25 -35.14 -1.76
CA GLN A 27 20.42 -34.35 -0.54
C GLN A 27 19.97 -32.90 -0.73
N ILE A 28 20.19 -32.31 -1.91
CA ILE A 28 19.69 -30.97 -2.25
C ILE A 28 18.16 -30.94 -2.20
N ARG A 29 17.51 -31.93 -2.81
CA ARG A 29 16.04 -32.02 -2.80
C ARG A 29 15.49 -32.15 -1.40
N GLU A 30 16.10 -33.00 -0.58
CA GLU A 30 15.68 -33.19 0.80
C GLU A 30 15.89 -31.92 1.63
N SER A 31 17.04 -31.26 1.50
CA SER A 31 17.33 -29.98 2.17
C SER A 31 16.32 -28.90 1.77
N ASN A 32 16.00 -28.77 0.48
CA ASN A 32 14.99 -27.83 -0.02
C ASN A 32 13.60 -28.10 0.57
N ILE A 33 13.17 -29.37 0.60
CA ILE A 33 11.87 -29.77 1.15
C ILE A 33 11.82 -29.48 2.65
N VAL A 34 12.86 -29.83 3.41
CA VAL A 34 12.91 -29.59 4.86
C VAL A 34 12.86 -28.09 5.17
N ALA A 35 13.62 -27.26 4.44
CA ALA A 35 13.62 -25.81 4.62
C ALA A 35 12.26 -25.17 4.27
N ALA A 36 11.63 -25.59 3.17
CA ALA A 36 10.31 -25.10 2.80
C ALA A 36 9.22 -25.56 3.79
N LYS A 37 9.31 -26.81 4.28
CA LYS A 37 8.39 -27.38 5.27
C LYS A 37 8.49 -26.66 6.61
N SER A 38 9.69 -26.30 7.07
CA SER A 38 9.86 -25.59 8.34
C SER A 38 9.20 -24.21 8.30
N VAL A 39 9.36 -23.48 7.19
CA VAL A 39 8.69 -22.20 6.96
C VAL A 39 7.16 -22.36 6.92
N ALA A 40 6.66 -23.35 6.16
CA ALA A 40 5.22 -23.63 6.11
C ALA A 40 4.66 -24.03 7.49
N SER A 41 5.41 -24.77 8.30
CA SER A 41 5.01 -25.16 9.66
C SER A 41 4.93 -23.98 10.61
N ALA A 42 5.81 -22.98 10.48
CA ALA A 42 5.76 -21.76 11.28
C ALA A 42 4.47 -20.97 10.99
N ILE A 43 4.12 -20.83 9.71
CA ILE A 43 2.97 -20.06 9.23
C ILE A 43 1.65 -20.80 9.45
N ARG A 44 1.66 -22.14 9.47
CA ARG A 44 0.47 -22.98 9.67
C ARG A 44 -0.34 -22.58 10.92
N THR A 45 0.32 -22.09 11.97
CA THR A 45 -0.34 -21.67 13.21
C THR A 45 -1.17 -20.39 13.08
N SER A 46 -1.05 -19.67 11.97
CA SER A 46 -1.84 -18.47 11.63
C SER A 46 -2.98 -18.78 10.65
N LEU A 47 -3.16 -20.05 10.24
CA LEU A 47 -4.20 -20.40 9.28
C LEU A 47 -5.59 -20.54 9.93
N GLY A 48 -6.57 -19.83 9.38
CA GLY A 48 -8.00 -19.97 9.71
C GLY A 48 -8.47 -19.04 10.84
N PRO A 49 -9.76 -19.09 11.21
CA PRO A 49 -10.35 -18.18 12.21
C PRO A 49 -9.85 -18.39 13.63
N ARG A 50 -9.21 -19.53 13.91
CA ARG A 50 -8.49 -19.82 15.16
C ARG A 50 -6.98 -19.68 15.03
N GLY A 51 -6.51 -19.06 13.94
CA GLY A 51 -5.11 -18.74 13.73
C GLY A 51 -4.63 -17.74 14.77
N MET A 52 -3.38 -17.89 15.21
CA MET A 52 -2.74 -16.96 16.14
C MET A 52 -1.92 -15.92 15.37
N ASP A 53 -2.04 -14.67 15.79
CA ASP A 53 -1.23 -13.57 15.25
C ASP A 53 0.24 -13.75 15.62
N LYS A 54 1.12 -13.25 14.75
CA LYS A 54 2.56 -13.25 14.98
C LYS A 54 3.03 -11.84 15.29
N MET A 55 3.70 -11.72 16.42
CA MET A 55 4.48 -10.54 16.76
C MET A 55 5.89 -10.72 16.22
N ILE A 56 6.29 -9.83 15.32
CA ILE A 56 7.63 -9.80 14.71
C ILE A 56 8.28 -8.50 15.14
N GLN A 57 9.46 -8.60 15.76
CA GLN A 57 10.28 -7.46 16.12
C GLN A 57 11.43 -7.33 15.12
N GLU A 58 11.49 -6.21 14.42
CA GLU A 58 12.62 -5.89 13.57
C GLU A 58 13.86 -5.50 14.39
N GLY A 59 15.05 -5.58 13.79
CA GLY A 59 16.30 -5.22 14.46
C GLY A 59 16.40 -3.75 14.89
N LYS A 60 15.55 -2.87 14.35
CA LYS A 60 15.43 -1.45 14.75
C LYS A 60 14.47 -1.25 15.95
N GLY A 61 13.90 -2.33 16.48
CA GLY A 61 12.93 -2.29 17.58
C GLY A 61 11.48 -2.01 17.15
N GLU A 62 11.20 -1.84 15.85
CA GLU A 62 9.82 -1.75 15.36
C GLU A 62 9.13 -3.10 15.49
N VAL A 63 7.99 -3.12 16.18
CA VAL A 63 7.18 -4.31 16.38
C VAL A 63 6.03 -4.26 15.39
N THR A 64 5.78 -5.36 14.70
CA THR A 64 4.59 -5.57 13.88
C THR A 64 3.85 -6.78 14.40
N ILE A 65 2.53 -6.64 14.61
CA ILE A 65 1.63 -7.76 14.89
C ILE A 65 0.81 -7.97 13.63
N THR A 66 0.75 -9.20 13.13
CA THR A 66 -0.08 -9.52 11.96
C THR A 66 -0.46 -10.99 11.90
N ASN A 67 -1.60 -11.27 11.28
CA ASN A 67 -2.04 -12.62 10.91
C ASN A 67 -1.66 -12.98 9.46
N ASP A 68 -1.40 -11.97 8.62
CA ASP A 68 -1.20 -12.15 7.19
C ASP A 68 0.13 -12.85 6.88
N GLY A 69 0.03 -13.99 6.18
CA GLY A 69 1.17 -14.82 5.82
C GLY A 69 2.17 -14.12 4.89
N ALA A 70 1.72 -13.21 4.02
CA ALA A 70 2.62 -12.45 3.15
C ALA A 70 3.46 -11.46 3.95
N THR A 71 2.82 -10.72 4.86
CA THR A 71 3.51 -9.77 5.75
C THR A 71 4.49 -10.49 6.70
N ILE A 72 4.08 -11.63 7.30
CA ILE A 72 4.96 -12.46 8.14
C ILE A 72 6.21 -12.87 7.38
N LEU A 73 6.04 -13.40 6.16
CA LEU A 73 7.13 -13.89 5.33
C LEU A 73 8.05 -12.78 4.82
N LYS A 74 7.51 -11.59 4.56
CA LYS A 74 8.26 -10.42 4.10
C LYS A 74 9.16 -9.86 5.20
N GLN A 75 8.68 -9.87 6.45
CA GLN A 75 9.44 -9.40 7.61
C GLN A 75 10.42 -10.46 8.13
N MET A 76 10.13 -11.75 7.92
CA MET A 76 11.03 -12.83 8.26
C MET A 76 12.26 -12.84 7.34
N LYS A 77 13.46 -12.69 7.90
CA LYS A 77 14.71 -12.78 7.14
C LYS A 77 15.04 -14.24 6.80
N VAL A 78 14.48 -14.71 5.69
CA VAL A 78 14.71 -16.07 5.18
C VAL A 78 16.01 -16.13 4.39
N ILE A 79 16.97 -16.95 4.85
CA ILE A 79 18.28 -17.13 4.21
C ILE A 79 18.23 -18.18 3.10
N HIS A 80 17.48 -19.25 3.30
CA HIS A 80 17.47 -20.41 2.39
C HIS A 80 16.72 -20.10 1.08
N PRO A 81 17.31 -20.33 -0.12
CA PRO A 81 16.70 -19.98 -1.39
C PRO A 81 15.31 -20.62 -1.63
N ALA A 82 15.16 -21.92 -1.33
CA ALA A 82 13.87 -22.60 -1.48
C ALA A 82 12.76 -22.00 -0.60
N ALA A 83 13.11 -21.44 0.56
CA ALA A 83 12.15 -20.79 1.43
C ALA A 83 11.86 -19.34 0.97
N LYS A 84 12.82 -18.67 0.33
CA LYS A 84 12.59 -17.38 -0.35
C LYS A 84 11.56 -17.49 -1.48
N MET A 85 11.54 -18.61 -2.20
CA MET A 85 10.49 -18.88 -3.20
C MET A 85 9.08 -18.91 -2.59
N LEU A 86 8.92 -19.38 -1.35
CA LEU A 86 7.62 -19.32 -0.66
C LEU A 86 7.19 -17.88 -0.33
N VAL A 87 8.15 -17.00 -0.04
CA VAL A 87 7.89 -15.56 0.16
C VAL A 87 7.37 -14.93 -1.13
N GLU A 88 8.01 -15.23 -2.26
CA GLU A 88 7.60 -14.72 -3.57
C GLU A 88 6.23 -15.26 -4.00
N LEU A 89 5.95 -16.53 -3.73
CA LEU A 89 4.65 -17.15 -3.97
C LEU A 89 3.54 -16.50 -3.12
N SER A 90 3.80 -16.22 -1.85
CA SER A 90 2.85 -15.52 -0.98
C SER A 90 2.58 -14.08 -1.47
N LYS A 91 3.64 -13.39 -1.90
CA LYS A 91 3.54 -12.04 -2.48
C LYS A 91 2.77 -12.01 -3.80
N ALA A 92 2.94 -13.01 -4.66
CA ALA A 92 2.17 -13.13 -5.90
C ALA A 92 0.67 -13.33 -5.62
N GLN A 93 0.34 -14.17 -4.62
CA GLN A 93 -1.03 -14.39 -4.18
C GLN A 93 -1.67 -13.11 -3.61
N ASP A 94 -0.92 -12.34 -2.84
CA ASP A 94 -1.34 -11.04 -2.28
C ASP A 94 -1.69 -10.01 -3.37
N ILE A 95 -0.89 -9.94 -4.44
CA ILE A 95 -1.15 -9.00 -5.54
C ILE A 95 -2.38 -9.41 -6.36
N GLU A 96 -2.47 -10.68 -6.73
CA GLU A 96 -3.53 -11.18 -7.63
C GLU A 96 -4.89 -11.32 -6.93
N ALA A 97 -4.92 -12.09 -5.84
CA ALA A 97 -6.12 -12.37 -5.08
C ALA A 97 -6.28 -11.45 -3.86
N GLY A 98 -5.18 -11.13 -3.18
CA GLY A 98 -5.16 -10.34 -1.94
C GLY A 98 -5.84 -11.02 -0.75
N ASP A 99 -6.05 -12.33 -0.83
CA ASP A 99 -6.41 -13.20 0.29
C ASP A 99 -5.82 -14.60 0.04
N GLY A 100 -5.70 -15.39 1.09
CA GLY A 100 -5.19 -16.76 1.04
C GLY A 100 -3.66 -16.87 0.97
N THR A 101 -2.93 -15.79 1.30
CA THR A 101 -1.46 -15.74 1.40
C THR A 101 -0.90 -16.85 2.31
N THR A 102 -1.52 -17.06 3.48
CA THR A 102 -1.18 -18.13 4.42
C THR A 102 -1.51 -19.52 3.85
N SER A 103 -2.67 -19.66 3.19
CA SER A 103 -3.16 -20.92 2.65
C SER A 103 -2.26 -21.47 1.55
N VAL A 104 -1.79 -20.62 0.64
CA VAL A 104 -0.95 -21.03 -0.49
C VAL A 104 0.41 -21.57 -0.02
N VAL A 105 0.99 -20.99 1.04
CA VAL A 105 2.26 -21.44 1.60
C VAL A 105 2.09 -22.78 2.32
N VAL A 106 1.02 -22.95 3.09
CA VAL A 106 0.71 -24.22 3.77
C VAL A 106 0.42 -25.33 2.77
N LEU A 107 -0.27 -25.00 1.66
CA LEU A 107 -0.52 -25.94 0.57
C LEU A 107 0.79 -26.38 -0.09
N ALA A 108 1.67 -25.44 -0.44
CA ALA A 108 2.99 -25.73 -1.00
C ALA A 108 3.82 -26.64 -0.07
N GLY A 109 3.87 -26.32 1.23
CA GLY A 109 4.55 -27.16 2.22
C GLY A 109 4.00 -28.58 2.31
N SER A 110 2.67 -28.73 2.23
CA SER A 110 1.99 -30.05 2.23
C SER A 110 2.28 -30.85 0.95
N MET A 111 2.32 -30.19 -0.21
CA MET A 111 2.66 -30.83 -1.49
C MET A 111 4.12 -31.31 -1.51
N LEU A 112 5.04 -30.54 -0.92
CA LEU A 112 6.44 -30.95 -0.79
C LEU A 112 6.60 -32.15 0.16
N GLU A 113 5.83 -32.22 1.25
CA GLU A 113 5.79 -33.39 2.13
C GLU A 113 5.24 -34.64 1.42
N ALA A 114 4.18 -34.49 0.61
CA ALA A 114 3.69 -35.58 -0.22
C ALA A 114 4.74 -36.03 -1.26
N SER A 115 5.44 -35.07 -1.87
CA SER A 115 6.53 -35.35 -2.81
C SER A 115 7.66 -36.13 -2.15
N GLN A 116 8.03 -35.80 -0.91
CA GLN A 116 9.07 -36.52 -0.16
C GLN A 116 8.73 -38.02 -0.01
N LYS A 117 7.45 -38.34 0.26
CA LYS A 117 6.97 -39.73 0.37
C LYS A 117 6.99 -40.48 -0.97
N LEU A 118 6.83 -39.77 -2.09
CA LEU A 118 6.90 -40.37 -3.43
C LEU A 118 8.36 -40.56 -3.86
N LEU A 119 9.24 -39.63 -3.51
CA LEU A 119 10.68 -39.73 -3.74
C LEU A 119 11.30 -40.87 -2.95
N SER A 120 10.86 -41.11 -1.70
CA SER A 120 11.35 -42.24 -0.90
C SER A 120 10.94 -43.61 -1.47
N LYS A 121 9.87 -43.66 -2.27
CA LYS A 121 9.45 -44.84 -3.04
C LYS A 121 10.22 -45.03 -4.35
N GLY A 122 11.16 -44.13 -4.68
CA GLY A 122 11.99 -44.22 -5.89
C GLY A 122 11.35 -43.65 -7.16
N ILE A 123 10.26 -42.89 -7.05
CA ILE A 123 9.62 -42.26 -8.22
C ILE A 123 10.48 -41.09 -8.71
N HIS A 124 10.68 -41.00 -10.04
CA HIS A 124 11.48 -39.93 -10.64
C HIS A 124 10.83 -38.54 -10.43
N PRO A 125 11.58 -37.49 -10.00
CA PRO A 125 11.02 -36.17 -9.69
C PRO A 125 10.19 -35.55 -10.83
N THR A 126 10.61 -35.72 -12.09
CA THR A 126 9.89 -35.18 -13.27
C THR A 126 8.47 -35.73 -13.38
N ILE A 127 8.28 -37.02 -13.07
CA ILE A 127 6.97 -37.66 -13.13
C ILE A 127 6.05 -37.07 -12.05
N ILE A 128 6.59 -36.79 -10.86
CA ILE A 128 5.85 -36.15 -9.76
C ILE A 128 5.42 -34.74 -10.17
N SER A 129 6.34 -33.94 -10.72
CA SER A 129 6.05 -32.59 -11.19
C SER A 129 4.98 -32.56 -12.28
N GLU A 130 5.09 -33.43 -13.29
CA GLU A 130 4.10 -33.51 -14.37
C GLU A 130 2.73 -33.97 -13.84
N SER A 131 2.72 -34.95 -12.92
CA SER A 131 1.49 -35.44 -12.30
C SER A 131 0.78 -34.35 -11.50
N PHE A 132 1.53 -33.52 -10.76
CA PHE A 132 0.96 -32.39 -10.04
C PHE A 132 0.40 -31.31 -10.96
N GLN A 133 1.04 -31.05 -12.11
CA GLN A 133 0.52 -30.09 -13.06
C GLN A 133 -0.81 -30.56 -13.67
N ARG A 134 -0.91 -31.85 -14.04
CA ARG A 134 -2.17 -32.45 -14.51
C ARG A 134 -3.26 -32.43 -13.43
N ALA A 135 -2.89 -32.77 -12.19
CA ALA A 135 -3.81 -32.75 -11.05
C ALA A 135 -4.31 -31.33 -10.74
N ALA A 136 -3.44 -30.32 -10.80
CA ALA A 136 -3.80 -28.92 -10.60
C ALA A 136 -4.80 -28.44 -11.66
N ALA A 137 -4.57 -28.76 -12.94
CA ALA A 137 -5.50 -28.41 -14.02
C ALA A 137 -6.88 -29.06 -13.82
N ARG A 138 -6.92 -30.35 -13.41
CA ARG A 138 -8.19 -31.03 -13.11
C ARG A 138 -8.88 -30.43 -11.88
N ALA A 139 -8.13 -30.08 -10.83
CA ALA A 139 -8.68 -29.45 -9.64
C ALA A 139 -9.31 -28.08 -9.95
N CYS A 140 -8.69 -27.25 -10.80
CA CYS A 140 -9.27 -25.99 -11.25
C CYS A 140 -10.63 -26.23 -11.95
N ASN A 141 -10.71 -27.20 -12.86
CA ASN A 141 -11.97 -27.52 -13.54
C ASN A 141 -13.07 -27.97 -12.55
N ILE A 142 -12.70 -28.74 -11.52
CA ILE A 142 -13.66 -29.15 -10.46
C ILE A 142 -14.14 -27.92 -9.68
N LEU A 143 -13.24 -27.01 -9.31
CA LEU A 143 -13.59 -25.78 -8.60
C LEU A 143 -14.55 -24.91 -9.42
N ASP A 144 -14.34 -24.80 -10.73
CA ASP A 144 -15.23 -24.06 -11.61
C ASP A 144 -16.63 -24.68 -11.69
N THR A 145 -16.75 -26.02 -11.62
CA THR A 145 -18.05 -26.71 -11.57
C THR A 145 -18.77 -26.57 -10.23
N LEU A 146 -18.02 -26.40 -9.14
CA LEU A 146 -18.57 -26.20 -7.79
C LEU A 146 -18.92 -24.73 -7.51
N ALA A 147 -18.47 -23.82 -8.36
CA ALA A 147 -18.65 -22.39 -8.17
C ALA A 147 -20.11 -21.97 -8.40
N THR A 148 -20.64 -21.18 -7.47
CA THR A 148 -21.95 -20.56 -7.56
C THR A 148 -21.83 -19.13 -8.10
N PRO A 149 -22.61 -18.73 -9.11
CA PRO A 149 -22.57 -17.36 -9.61
C PRO A 149 -23.13 -16.39 -8.55
N VAL A 150 -22.52 -15.20 -8.45
CA VAL A 150 -22.91 -14.17 -7.49
C VAL A 150 -23.31 -12.89 -8.21
N ASP A 151 -24.48 -12.36 -7.84
CA ASP A 151 -24.94 -11.07 -8.34
C ASP A 151 -24.36 -9.91 -7.53
N MET A 152 -23.73 -8.96 -8.22
CA MET A 152 -23.10 -7.79 -7.60
C MET A 152 -24.11 -6.81 -6.97
N THR A 153 -25.39 -6.94 -7.29
CA THR A 153 -26.48 -6.16 -6.69
C THR A 153 -26.83 -6.63 -5.28
N ASP A 154 -26.51 -7.88 -4.94
CA ASP A 154 -26.77 -8.41 -3.60
C ASP A 154 -25.72 -7.94 -2.60
N ARG A 155 -26.00 -6.79 -1.98
CA ARG A 155 -25.15 -6.23 -0.93
C ARG A 155 -25.03 -7.14 0.28
N GLN A 156 -26.04 -7.93 0.62
CA GLN A 156 -26.00 -8.78 1.81
C GLN A 156 -25.00 -9.93 1.62
N MET A 157 -24.98 -10.51 0.43
CA MET A 157 -24.02 -11.56 0.08
C MET A 157 -22.59 -11.00 0.09
N LEU A 158 -22.35 -9.83 -0.50
CA LEU A 158 -21.04 -9.16 -0.48
C LEU A 158 -20.57 -8.85 0.95
N MET A 159 -21.47 -8.39 1.82
CA MET A 159 -21.17 -8.13 3.23
C MET A 159 -20.78 -9.41 3.99
N LYS A 160 -21.48 -10.53 3.74
CA LYS A 160 -21.14 -11.83 4.34
C LYS A 160 -19.75 -12.30 3.91
N ILE A 161 -19.41 -12.12 2.63
CA ILE A 161 -18.11 -12.52 2.08
C ILE A 161 -16.99 -11.66 2.71
N ALA A 162 -17.16 -10.33 2.74
CA ALA A 162 -16.20 -9.43 3.36
C ALA A 162 -16.03 -9.70 4.87
N SER A 163 -17.13 -9.94 5.60
CA SER A 163 -17.09 -10.32 7.02
C SER A 163 -16.32 -11.62 7.23
N THR A 164 -16.48 -12.61 6.34
CA THR A 164 -15.78 -13.90 6.46
C THR A 164 -14.27 -13.74 6.37
N SER A 165 -13.76 -12.87 5.49
CA SER A 165 -12.32 -12.59 5.36
C SER A 165 -11.76 -11.82 6.57
N LEU A 166 -12.57 -10.96 7.19
CA LEU A 166 -12.17 -10.18 8.37
C LEU A 166 -12.18 -10.99 9.67
N ASN A 167 -12.96 -12.06 9.75
CA ASN A 167 -13.20 -12.82 10.98
C ASN A 167 -11.95 -13.53 11.54
N SER A 168 -10.93 -13.80 10.73
CA SER A 168 -9.68 -14.40 11.21
C SER A 168 -8.67 -13.40 11.77
N LYS A 169 -9.01 -12.11 11.81
CA LYS A 169 -8.08 -11.02 12.16
C LYS A 169 -8.41 -10.39 13.49
N VAL A 170 -7.49 -9.57 14.01
CA VAL A 170 -7.67 -8.77 15.23
C VAL A 170 -8.95 -7.93 15.18
N VAL A 171 -9.33 -7.48 13.98
CA VAL A 171 -10.53 -6.66 13.75
C VAL A 171 -11.84 -7.46 13.59
N SER A 172 -11.83 -8.76 13.90
CA SER A 172 -13.02 -9.64 13.79
C SER A 172 -14.23 -9.11 14.53
N GLN A 173 -14.03 -8.53 15.73
CA GLN A 173 -15.08 -7.90 16.53
C GLN A 173 -15.73 -6.70 15.82
N TYR A 174 -14.96 -6.00 14.98
CA TYR A 174 -15.38 -4.81 14.24
C TYR A 174 -15.78 -5.12 12.78
N SER A 175 -15.89 -6.41 12.43
CA SER A 175 -16.23 -6.84 11.08
C SER A 175 -17.58 -6.30 10.60
N SER A 176 -18.53 -6.07 11.51
CA SER A 176 -19.84 -5.46 11.24
C SER A 176 -19.75 -4.03 10.71
N VAL A 177 -18.73 -3.27 11.11
CA VAL A 177 -18.51 -1.88 10.68
C VAL A 177 -17.61 -1.84 9.44
N LEU A 178 -16.55 -2.65 9.41
CA LEU A 178 -15.58 -2.63 8.31
C LEU A 178 -16.10 -3.29 7.03
N ALA A 179 -16.90 -4.36 7.13
CA ALA A 179 -17.47 -5.04 5.96
C ALA A 179 -18.35 -4.13 5.08
N PRO A 180 -19.34 -3.38 5.61
CA PRO A 180 -20.14 -2.48 4.78
C PRO A 180 -19.30 -1.34 4.18
N ILE A 181 -18.30 -0.83 4.90
CA ILE A 181 -17.37 0.20 4.39
C ILE A 181 -16.60 -0.33 3.17
N ALA A 182 -16.03 -1.53 3.25
CA ALA A 182 -15.30 -2.14 2.14
C ALA A 182 -16.20 -2.38 0.91
N VAL A 183 -17.41 -2.91 1.13
CA VAL A 183 -18.39 -3.14 0.05
C VAL A 183 -18.82 -1.84 -0.62
N ASN A 184 -19.18 -0.83 0.17
CA ASN A 184 -19.58 0.46 -0.36
C ASN A 184 -18.43 1.15 -1.12
N ALA A 185 -17.21 1.07 -0.61
CA ALA A 185 -16.04 1.64 -1.28
C ALA A 185 -15.79 1.03 -2.66
N VAL A 186 -15.83 -0.30 -2.77
CA VAL A 186 -15.63 -0.99 -4.05
C VAL A 186 -16.78 -0.72 -5.03
N LEU A 187 -18.03 -0.70 -4.55
CA LEU A 187 -19.19 -0.40 -5.40
C LEU A 187 -19.16 1.03 -5.95
N SER A 188 -18.70 2.02 -5.16
CA SER A 188 -18.56 3.41 -5.62
C SER A 188 -17.46 3.61 -6.65
N VAL A 189 -16.37 2.83 -6.56
CA VAL A 189 -15.25 2.88 -7.52
C VAL A 189 -15.52 2.04 -8.77
N CYS A 190 -16.50 1.15 -8.72
CA CYS A 190 -16.83 0.26 -9.83
C CYS A 190 -17.29 1.06 -11.06
N GLY A 191 -16.35 1.30 -11.98
CA GLY A 191 -16.54 2.18 -13.10
C GLY A 191 -16.93 1.52 -14.42
N GLY A 192 -16.89 0.18 -14.47
CA GLY A 192 -17.13 -0.66 -15.64
C GLY A 192 -17.07 -2.16 -15.27
N PRO A 193 -17.29 -3.05 -16.24
CA PRO A 193 -17.53 -4.48 -15.98
C PRO A 193 -16.30 -5.27 -15.51
N ASP A 194 -15.06 -4.89 -15.86
CA ASP A 194 -13.92 -5.83 -15.80
C ASP A 194 -12.73 -5.45 -14.90
N SER A 195 -12.66 -4.24 -14.32
CA SER A 195 -11.53 -3.93 -13.42
C SER A 195 -11.83 -2.83 -12.41
N VAL A 196 -11.64 -3.15 -11.12
CA VAL A 196 -11.57 -2.18 -10.02
C VAL A 196 -10.11 -1.94 -9.66
N SER A 197 -9.69 -0.69 -9.74
CA SER A 197 -8.37 -0.24 -9.30
C SER A 197 -8.42 0.08 -7.80
N LEU A 198 -7.64 -0.64 -6.98
CA LEU A 198 -7.55 -0.35 -5.55
C LEU A 198 -6.85 1.00 -5.27
N ASN A 199 -6.05 1.50 -6.22
CA ASN A 199 -5.39 2.80 -6.10
C ASN A 199 -6.38 3.97 -6.03
N ASP A 200 -7.62 3.78 -6.49
CA ASP A 200 -8.69 4.79 -6.40
C ASP A 200 -9.43 4.74 -5.04
N ILE A 201 -9.09 3.79 -4.16
CA ILE A 201 -9.54 3.73 -2.76
C ILE A 201 -8.37 4.07 -1.87
N ARG A 202 -8.42 5.23 -1.23
CA ARG A 202 -7.35 5.69 -0.35
C ARG A 202 -7.70 5.45 1.11
N VAL A 203 -6.82 4.75 1.81
CA VAL A 203 -6.94 4.53 3.25
C VAL A 203 -6.00 5.50 3.97
N VAL A 204 -6.53 6.38 4.80
CA VAL A 204 -5.74 7.30 5.64
C VAL A 204 -5.84 6.83 7.07
N LYS A 205 -4.68 6.55 7.67
CA LYS A 205 -4.59 6.06 9.03
C LYS A 205 -4.32 7.19 10.01
N LYS A 206 -5.09 7.26 11.09
CA LYS A 206 -4.87 8.24 12.15
C LYS A 206 -4.94 7.61 13.52
N LEU A 207 -3.93 7.92 14.33
CA LEU A 207 -3.87 7.50 15.72
C LEU A 207 -4.93 8.23 16.55
N GLY A 208 -5.52 7.47 17.46
CA GLY A 208 -6.54 7.92 18.41
C GLY A 208 -7.93 7.39 18.09
N GLY A 209 -8.81 7.41 19.10
CA GLY A 209 -10.15 6.82 19.01
C GLY A 209 -10.10 5.29 19.01
N THR A 210 -11.19 4.69 18.55
CA THR A 210 -11.37 3.24 18.41
C THR A 210 -11.47 2.86 16.93
N VAL A 211 -11.40 1.56 16.62
CA VAL A 211 -11.58 1.06 15.25
C VAL A 211 -13.02 1.30 14.76
N GLU A 212 -14.00 1.39 15.67
CA GLU A 212 -15.40 1.68 15.38
C GLU A 212 -15.61 3.09 14.81
N ASP A 213 -14.74 4.04 15.16
CA ASP A 213 -14.77 5.41 14.64
C ASP A 213 -14.29 5.51 13.18
N THR A 214 -14.02 4.38 12.53
CA THR A 214 -13.59 4.33 11.13
C THR A 214 -14.76 4.70 10.21
N GLU A 215 -14.59 5.76 9.44
CA GLU A 215 -15.62 6.27 8.53
C GLU A 215 -15.20 6.25 7.07
N MET A 216 -16.17 5.95 6.20
CA MET A 216 -16.04 6.14 4.75
C MET A 216 -16.46 7.56 4.41
N ILE A 217 -15.56 8.33 3.79
CA ILE A 217 -15.82 9.72 3.43
C ILE A 217 -16.00 9.80 1.91
N PRO A 218 -17.18 10.23 1.40
CA PRO A 218 -17.38 10.56 0.00
C PRO A 218 -16.66 11.88 -0.32
N GLY A 219 -15.37 11.75 -0.63
CA GLY A 219 -14.51 12.85 -1.00
C GLY A 219 -13.03 12.55 -0.78
N LEU A 220 -12.26 13.62 -0.65
CA LEU A 220 -10.82 13.57 -0.44
C LEU A 220 -10.50 13.77 1.04
N LEU A 221 -9.70 12.87 1.58
CA LEU A 221 -9.13 12.98 2.92
C LEU A 221 -7.61 13.13 2.81
N LEU A 222 -7.07 14.16 3.47
CA LEU A 222 -5.63 14.40 3.54
C LEU A 222 -5.15 14.30 4.99
N ASP A 223 -4.03 13.60 5.18
CA ASP A 223 -3.35 13.49 6.48
C ASP A 223 -2.78 14.86 6.91
N HIS A 224 -2.35 15.66 5.94
CA HIS A 224 -1.64 16.91 6.17
C HIS A 224 -2.49 17.94 6.91
N LYS A 225 -1.81 18.62 7.84
CA LYS A 225 -2.37 19.72 8.62
C LYS A 225 -2.49 20.96 7.76
N THR A 226 -3.50 21.78 8.05
CA THR A 226 -3.56 23.13 7.50
C THR A 226 -2.50 24.00 8.15
N CYS A 227 -1.93 24.94 7.40
CA CYS A 227 -0.95 25.86 7.93
C CYS A 227 -1.61 26.89 8.85
N SER A 228 -1.55 26.67 10.17
CA SER A 228 -2.14 27.56 11.18
C SER A 228 -1.20 28.66 11.70
N SER A 229 0.05 28.74 11.23
CA SER A 229 1.10 29.63 11.76
C SER A 229 0.76 31.14 11.71
N SER A 230 -0.23 31.55 10.90
CA SER A 230 -0.53 32.98 10.66
C SER A 230 -2.03 33.32 10.69
N GLY A 231 -2.80 32.67 11.56
CA GLY A 231 -4.26 32.87 11.61
C GLY A 231 -4.98 32.22 10.42
N GLY A 232 -4.56 31.00 10.08
CA GLY A 232 -5.10 30.22 8.97
C GLY A 232 -6.59 29.93 9.12
N VAL A 233 -7.31 29.94 8.00
CA VAL A 233 -8.72 29.55 7.94
C VAL A 233 -8.81 28.04 8.09
N HIS A 234 -9.57 27.56 9.08
CA HIS A 234 -9.74 26.12 9.34
C HIS A 234 -10.92 25.49 8.59
N ARG A 235 -11.89 26.32 8.17
CA ARG A 235 -13.09 25.87 7.47
C ARG A 235 -13.43 26.83 6.35
N MET A 236 -13.74 26.27 5.19
CA MET A 236 -14.06 27.03 3.99
C MET A 236 -15.22 26.39 3.24
N GLU A 237 -16.26 27.19 3.00
CA GLU A 237 -17.43 26.82 2.22
C GLU A 237 -17.28 27.29 0.77
N LYS A 238 -17.79 26.52 -0.19
CA LYS A 238 -17.68 26.74 -1.64
C LYS A 238 -16.23 26.99 -2.06
N ALA A 239 -15.39 26.01 -1.77
CA ALA A 239 -13.96 26.06 -2.07
C ALA A 239 -13.69 25.85 -3.57
N ARG A 240 -12.88 26.75 -4.13
CA ARG A 240 -12.14 26.50 -5.37
C ARG A 240 -10.74 26.04 -5.00
N ILE A 241 -10.43 24.80 -5.35
CA ILE A 241 -9.21 24.10 -4.95
C ILE A 241 -8.21 24.13 -6.10
N GLY A 242 -7.02 24.69 -5.86
CA GLY A 242 -5.89 24.64 -6.79
C GLY A 242 -4.80 23.72 -6.27
N LEU A 243 -4.27 22.86 -7.14
CA LEU A 243 -3.10 22.03 -6.84
C LEU A 243 -1.87 22.60 -7.55
N ILE A 244 -0.86 22.95 -6.77
CA ILE A 244 0.35 23.64 -7.21
C ILE A 244 1.57 22.74 -7.03
N GLN A 245 2.38 22.65 -8.09
CA GLN A 245 3.65 21.92 -8.09
C GLN A 245 4.86 22.86 -7.91
N PHE A 246 4.71 24.15 -8.19
CA PHE A 246 5.77 25.14 -7.95
C PHE A 246 5.82 25.58 -6.48
N CYS A 247 6.98 26.11 -6.05
CA CYS A 247 7.18 26.57 -4.68
C CYS A 247 6.84 28.07 -4.55
N ILE A 248 6.23 28.46 -3.43
CA ILE A 248 5.99 29.87 -3.08
C ILE A 248 7.09 30.33 -2.13
N SER A 249 8.28 30.50 -2.68
CA SER A 249 9.49 30.93 -1.96
C SER A 249 10.18 32.08 -2.70
N PRO A 250 11.09 32.84 -2.03
CA PRO A 250 11.88 33.87 -2.68
C PRO A 250 12.64 33.30 -3.89
N PRO A 251 12.93 34.12 -4.91
CA PRO A 251 13.56 33.65 -6.14
C PRO A 251 14.93 33.05 -5.83
N LYS A 252 14.99 31.72 -5.86
CA LYS A 252 16.24 30.95 -5.83
C LYS A 252 16.48 30.43 -7.24
N THR A 253 17.69 30.61 -7.74
CA THR A 253 18.16 29.97 -8.97
C THR A 253 18.57 28.53 -8.68
N ASP A 254 18.54 27.67 -9.70
CA ASP A 254 19.06 26.30 -9.58
C ASP A 254 20.59 26.28 -9.52
N MET A 255 21.24 27.31 -10.07
CA MET A 255 22.68 27.51 -10.00
C MET A 255 23.05 28.26 -8.72
N GLU A 256 24.27 28.03 -8.22
CA GLU A 256 24.85 28.76 -7.10
C GLU A 256 24.92 30.26 -7.44
N ASN A 257 24.06 31.04 -6.79
CA ASN A 257 24.02 32.48 -6.94
C ASN A 257 24.39 33.15 -5.63
N THR A 258 25.32 34.10 -5.69
CA THR A 258 25.68 34.98 -4.58
C THR A 258 25.17 36.38 -4.86
N VAL A 259 24.39 36.92 -3.93
CA VAL A 259 23.94 38.32 -4.00
C VAL A 259 24.96 39.16 -3.23
N VAL A 260 25.81 39.89 -3.96
CA VAL A 260 26.79 40.81 -3.36
C VAL A 260 26.13 42.17 -3.17
N LEU A 261 26.15 42.66 -1.93
CA LEU A 261 25.53 43.94 -1.55
C LEU A 261 26.63 44.92 -1.15
N ASN A 262 26.71 46.03 -1.89
CA ASN A 262 27.76 47.03 -1.68
C ASN A 262 27.29 48.16 -0.73
N ASP A 263 25.98 48.45 -0.70
CA ASP A 263 25.42 49.55 0.09
C ASP A 263 24.31 49.08 1.04
N TYR A 264 24.19 49.73 2.20
CA TYR A 264 23.08 49.51 3.15
C TYR A 264 21.70 49.83 2.56
N THR A 265 21.60 50.74 1.59
CA THR A 265 20.31 51.05 0.92
C THR A 265 19.88 49.94 -0.04
N GLN A 266 20.82 49.13 -0.55
CA GLN A 266 20.53 48.00 -1.43
C GLN A 266 19.93 46.83 -0.63
N MET A 267 20.36 46.63 0.63
CA MET A 267 19.75 45.66 1.55
C MET A 267 18.23 45.83 1.66
N ASP A 268 17.78 47.07 1.91
CA ASP A 268 16.35 47.37 2.04
C ASP A 268 15.58 47.17 0.73
N ARG A 269 16.22 47.38 -0.43
CA ARG A 269 15.61 47.13 -1.74
C ARG A 269 15.39 45.65 -1.97
N VAL A 270 16.39 44.81 -1.70
CA VAL A 270 16.28 43.35 -1.86
C VAL A 270 15.16 42.78 -1.00
N LEU A 271 15.10 43.18 0.29
CA LEU A 271 14.02 42.73 1.18
C LEU A 271 12.62 43.16 0.71
N LYS A 272 12.50 44.34 0.09
CA LYS A 272 11.23 44.81 -0.50
C LYS A 272 10.88 44.04 -1.77
N GLU A 273 11.85 43.78 -2.65
CA GLU A 273 11.66 43.00 -3.88
C GLU A 273 11.23 41.57 -3.59
N GLU A 274 11.88 40.89 -2.63
CA GLU A 274 11.47 39.54 -2.20
C GLU A 274 10.01 39.50 -1.71
N ARG A 275 9.64 40.50 -0.90
CA ARG A 275 8.25 40.66 -0.41
C ARG A 275 7.28 40.91 -1.56
N MET A 276 7.64 41.79 -2.51
CA MET A 276 6.81 42.08 -3.68
C MET A 276 6.64 40.87 -4.59
N TYR A 277 7.69 40.08 -4.79
CA TYR A 277 7.66 38.86 -5.59
C TYR A 277 6.63 37.86 -5.06
N ILE A 278 6.70 37.54 -3.76
CA ILE A 278 5.74 36.63 -3.12
C ILE A 278 4.32 37.22 -3.16
N LEU A 279 4.18 38.53 -2.94
CA LEU A 279 2.89 39.20 -2.95
C LEU A 279 2.25 39.19 -4.35
N ASN A 280 3.03 39.29 -5.43
CA ASN A 280 2.56 39.18 -6.81
C ASN A 280 2.02 37.78 -7.10
N ILE A 281 2.72 36.72 -6.66
CA ILE A 281 2.26 35.34 -6.76
C ILE A 281 0.89 35.17 -6.07
N VAL A 282 0.78 35.63 -4.83
CA VAL A 282 -0.47 35.53 -4.04
C VAL A 282 -1.61 36.32 -4.69
N LYS A 283 -1.32 37.47 -5.31
CA LYS A 283 -2.31 38.26 -6.05
C LYS A 283 -2.84 37.50 -7.27
N GLU A 284 -1.97 36.86 -8.07
CA GLU A 284 -2.42 36.07 -9.22
C GLU A 284 -3.30 34.89 -8.78
N ILE A 285 -2.91 34.19 -7.72
CA ILE A 285 -3.72 33.12 -7.12
C ILE A 285 -5.11 33.64 -6.73
N LYS A 286 -5.16 34.83 -6.13
CA LYS A 286 -6.43 35.45 -5.72
C LYS A 286 -7.27 35.91 -6.91
N LYS A 287 -6.64 36.43 -7.97
CA LYS A 287 -7.33 36.86 -9.21
C LYS A 287 -8.06 35.70 -9.90
N ALA A 288 -7.45 34.52 -9.93
CA ALA A 288 -8.11 33.31 -10.44
C ALA A 288 -9.25 32.80 -9.52
N GLY A 289 -9.40 33.38 -8.33
CA GLY A 289 -10.46 33.04 -7.39
C GLY A 289 -10.19 31.75 -6.60
N CYS A 290 -8.93 31.35 -6.46
CA CYS A 290 -8.57 30.18 -5.66
C CYS A 290 -8.74 30.48 -4.16
N ASN A 291 -9.39 29.56 -3.46
CA ASN A 291 -9.75 29.68 -2.05
C ASN A 291 -8.99 28.65 -1.19
N VAL A 292 -8.75 27.46 -1.75
CA VAL A 292 -8.01 26.38 -1.10
C VAL A 292 -6.84 25.99 -1.99
N LEU A 293 -5.66 25.88 -1.41
CA LEU A 293 -4.43 25.68 -2.15
C LEU A 293 -3.64 24.50 -1.58
N PHE A 294 -3.37 23.56 -2.46
CA PHE A 294 -2.66 22.32 -2.20
C PHE A 294 -1.26 22.42 -2.81
N ILE A 295 -0.23 22.33 -1.97
CA ILE A 295 1.17 22.48 -2.39
C ILE A 295 1.87 21.13 -2.30
N GLN A 296 2.41 20.69 -3.43
CA GLN A 296 3.25 19.51 -3.49
C GLN A 296 4.53 19.71 -2.67
N LYS A 297 4.95 18.67 -1.94
CA LYS A 297 6.21 18.65 -1.22
C LYS A 297 7.37 18.81 -2.21
N SER A 298 8.18 19.84 -2.00
CA SER A 298 9.45 20.02 -2.70
C SER A 298 10.60 19.61 -1.79
N ILE A 299 11.49 18.76 -2.30
CA ILE A 299 12.68 18.29 -1.57
C ILE A 299 13.87 19.22 -1.86
N LEU A 300 13.88 19.86 -3.02
CA LEU A 300 14.98 20.71 -3.49
C LEU A 300 14.95 22.11 -2.88
N ARG A 301 13.74 22.60 -2.57
CA ARG A 301 13.52 23.97 -2.10
C ARG A 301 12.40 24.00 -1.06
N ASP A 302 12.38 25.04 -0.25
CA ASP A 302 11.26 25.32 0.64
C ASP A 302 9.99 25.54 -0.19
N ALA A 303 9.00 24.67 0.01
CA ALA A 303 7.74 24.71 -0.72
C ALA A 303 6.95 25.99 -0.45
N VAL A 304 7.01 26.48 0.79
CA VAL A 304 6.32 27.71 1.23
C VAL A 304 7.18 28.42 2.28
N ASN A 305 7.31 29.74 2.15
CA ASN A 305 7.94 30.58 3.16
C ASN A 305 6.90 31.12 4.16
N ASP A 306 7.30 31.43 5.40
CA ASP A 306 6.41 31.97 6.44
C ASP A 306 5.76 33.30 6.03
N LEU A 307 6.51 34.15 5.32
CA LEU A 307 5.99 35.38 4.73
C LEU A 307 4.86 35.12 3.73
N ALA A 308 5.00 34.06 2.91
CA ALA A 308 3.97 33.67 1.95
C ALA A 308 2.71 33.18 2.67
N LEU A 309 2.86 32.39 3.73
CA LEU A 309 1.75 31.95 4.57
C LEU A 309 1.00 33.13 5.20
N HIS A 310 1.72 34.16 5.67
CA HIS A 310 1.11 35.37 6.20
C HIS A 310 0.29 36.13 5.15
N PHE A 311 0.79 36.28 3.93
CA PHE A 311 0.02 36.91 2.85
C PHE A 311 -1.19 36.08 2.40
N LEU A 312 -1.06 34.75 2.33
CA LEU A 312 -2.15 33.84 2.01
C LEU A 312 -3.25 33.89 3.09
N ALA A 313 -2.86 33.93 4.36
CA ALA A 313 -3.79 34.07 5.48
C ALA A 313 -4.55 35.41 5.43
N LYS A 314 -3.86 36.52 5.14
CA LYS A 314 -4.51 37.84 4.96
C LYS A 314 -5.52 37.86 3.82
N MET A 315 -5.28 37.10 2.76
CA MET A 315 -6.19 36.93 1.62
C MET A 315 -7.30 35.89 1.84
N LYS A 316 -7.34 35.29 3.04
CA LYS A 316 -8.27 34.22 3.46
C LYS A 316 -8.20 32.98 2.55
N ILE A 317 -7.00 32.56 2.16
CA ILE A 317 -6.77 31.33 1.40
C ILE A 317 -6.31 30.23 2.36
N LEU A 318 -7.00 29.08 2.34
CA LEU A 318 -6.61 27.90 3.12
C LEU A 318 -5.49 27.17 2.38
N VAL A 319 -4.40 26.86 3.09
CA VAL A 319 -3.21 26.22 2.48
C VAL A 319 -2.92 24.91 3.19
N VAL A 320 -2.82 23.84 2.41
CA VAL A 320 -2.27 22.55 2.85
C VAL A 320 -0.96 22.33 2.11
N LYS A 321 0.11 22.16 2.87
CA LYS A 321 1.46 21.93 2.35
C LYS A 321 1.88 20.49 2.53
N ASP A 322 3.01 20.14 1.90
CA ASP A 322 3.71 18.87 2.02
C ASP A 322 2.98 17.66 1.42
N ILE A 323 2.13 17.87 0.42
CA ILE A 323 1.42 16.78 -0.28
C ILE A 323 2.42 15.91 -1.04
N GLU A 324 2.36 14.60 -0.83
CA GLU A 324 3.27 13.67 -1.51
C GLU A 324 2.94 13.55 -3.01
N ARG A 325 3.94 13.20 -3.82
CA ARG A 325 3.78 13.10 -5.28
C ARG A 325 2.74 12.06 -5.67
N ASP A 326 2.71 10.95 -4.95
CA ASP A 326 1.79 9.83 -5.21
C ASP A 326 0.32 10.23 -4.92
N GLU A 327 0.11 11.23 -4.06
CA GLU A 327 -1.22 11.76 -3.76
C GLU A 327 -1.77 12.67 -4.86
N VAL A 328 -0.90 13.29 -5.65
CA VAL A 328 -1.31 14.30 -6.63
C VAL A 328 -2.27 13.69 -7.66
N GLU A 329 -1.96 12.50 -8.16
CA GLU A 329 -2.83 11.80 -9.12
C GLU A 329 -4.20 11.49 -8.51
N PHE A 330 -4.24 11.05 -7.25
CA PHE A 330 -5.47 10.77 -6.52
C PHE A 330 -6.31 12.03 -6.32
N ILE A 331 -5.69 13.14 -5.91
CA ILE A 331 -6.36 14.43 -5.72
C ILE A 331 -6.93 14.94 -7.05
N CYS A 332 -6.13 14.89 -8.12
CA CYS A 332 -6.54 15.29 -9.46
C CYS A 332 -7.73 14.49 -9.98
N LYS A 333 -7.72 13.15 -9.80
CA LYS A 333 -8.87 12.30 -10.14
C LYS A 333 -10.11 12.62 -9.30
N THR A 334 -9.93 12.87 -8.01
CA THR A 334 -11.04 13.09 -7.07
C THR A 334 -11.73 14.43 -7.32
N LEU A 335 -10.95 15.49 -7.51
CA LEU A 335 -11.42 16.86 -7.70
C LEU A 335 -11.64 17.25 -9.17
N ASN A 336 -11.24 16.39 -10.12
CA ASN A 336 -11.16 16.71 -11.54
C ASN A 336 -10.35 18.00 -11.83
N CYS A 337 -9.33 18.27 -11.01
CA CYS A 337 -8.45 19.42 -11.17
C CYS A 337 -7.14 19.03 -11.88
N ARG A 338 -6.54 19.96 -12.63
CA ARG A 338 -5.24 19.75 -13.26
C ARG A 338 -4.11 20.31 -12.36
N PRO A 339 -2.99 19.59 -12.22
CA PRO A 339 -1.85 20.10 -11.47
C PRO A 339 -1.22 21.29 -12.19
N ILE A 340 -0.92 22.36 -11.46
CA ILE A 340 -0.40 23.60 -12.02
C ILE A 340 1.11 23.68 -11.76
N ALA A 341 1.90 23.62 -12.83
CA ALA A 341 3.36 23.63 -12.77
C ALA A 341 3.97 25.03 -12.75
N SER A 342 3.28 26.04 -13.28
CA SER A 342 3.79 27.41 -13.37
C SER A 342 2.68 28.43 -13.15
N LEU A 343 3.06 29.65 -12.72
CA LEU A 343 2.13 30.73 -12.40
C LEU A 343 1.28 31.15 -13.61
N ASP A 344 1.84 31.11 -14.82
CA ASP A 344 1.16 31.52 -16.05
C ASP A 344 0.00 30.60 -16.44
N HIS A 345 -0.01 29.36 -15.93
CA HIS A 345 -1.07 28.39 -16.17
C HIS A 345 -2.15 28.41 -15.09
N PHE A 346 -2.13 29.39 -14.20
CA PHE A 346 -3.08 29.52 -13.09
C PHE A 346 -4.41 30.12 -13.54
N ASN A 347 -5.17 29.35 -14.33
CA ASN A 347 -6.49 29.72 -14.83
C ASN A 347 -7.62 29.16 -13.94
N PRO A 348 -8.78 29.82 -13.88
CA PRO A 348 -9.93 29.35 -13.10
C PRO A 348 -10.44 27.97 -13.57
N ASP A 349 -10.24 27.63 -14.84
CA ASP A 349 -10.67 26.35 -15.43
C ASP A 349 -9.87 25.14 -14.90
N MET A 350 -8.68 25.38 -14.34
CA MET A 350 -7.83 24.32 -13.79
C MET A 350 -8.21 23.97 -12.34
N LEU A 351 -9.05 24.80 -11.70
CA LEU A 351 -9.43 24.65 -10.29
C LEU A 351 -10.54 23.63 -10.12
N GLY A 352 -10.43 22.80 -9.09
CA GLY A 352 -11.49 21.92 -8.64
C GLY A 352 -12.54 22.67 -7.80
N THR A 353 -13.76 22.16 -7.75
CA THR A 353 -14.84 22.72 -6.93
C THR A 353 -15.25 21.76 -5.83
N ALA A 354 -15.31 22.23 -4.59
CA ALA A 354 -15.82 21.49 -3.44
C ALA A 354 -16.75 22.36 -2.59
N GLU A 355 -17.75 21.74 -1.97
CA GLU A 355 -18.72 22.43 -1.13
C GLU A 355 -18.14 22.81 0.23
N LEU A 356 -17.42 21.89 0.87
CA LEU A 356 -16.87 22.11 2.19
C LEU A 356 -15.46 21.53 2.30
N VAL A 357 -14.52 22.38 2.71
CA VAL A 357 -13.18 21.99 3.12
C VAL A 357 -13.00 22.39 4.57
N GLU A 358 -12.80 21.43 5.44
CA GLU A 358 -12.60 21.69 6.86
C GLU A 358 -11.46 20.86 7.45
N GLU A 359 -10.75 21.47 8.38
CA GLU A 359 -9.80 20.77 9.25
C GLU A 359 -10.56 20.19 10.44
N VAL A 360 -10.79 18.88 10.43
CA VAL A 360 -11.41 18.18 11.54
C VAL A 360 -10.29 17.75 12.50
N GLN A 361 -10.47 18.10 13.77
CA GLN A 361 -9.61 17.59 14.83
C GLN A 361 -10.16 16.25 15.31
N THR A 362 -9.40 15.18 15.06
CA THR A 362 -9.77 13.84 15.49
C THR A 362 -8.80 13.39 16.58
N GLY A 363 -9.10 13.78 17.82
CA GLY A 363 -8.24 13.58 19.00
C GLY A 363 -7.07 14.57 19.04
N SER A 364 -5.83 14.04 19.06
CA SER A 364 -4.59 14.83 19.02
C SER A 364 -4.14 15.20 17.61
N SER A 365 -4.68 14.54 16.59
CA SER A 365 -4.30 14.73 15.19
C SER A 365 -5.36 15.52 14.44
N LYS A 366 -4.90 16.35 13.50
CA LYS A 366 -5.73 17.09 12.57
C LYS A 366 -5.74 16.38 11.22
N ILE A 367 -6.88 16.41 10.56
CA ILE A 367 -7.08 15.91 9.20
C ILE A 367 -7.82 16.96 8.39
N THR A 368 -7.51 17.04 7.10
CA THR A 368 -8.26 17.92 6.18
C THR A 368 -9.27 17.07 5.43
N LYS A 369 -10.56 17.37 5.62
CA LYS A 369 -11.68 16.69 4.99
C LYS A 369 -12.26 17.59 3.90
N VAL A 370 -12.37 17.06 2.69
CA VAL A 370 -12.99 17.72 1.54
C VAL A 370 -14.25 16.95 1.18
N THR A 371 -15.41 17.59 1.27
CA THR A 371 -16.73 16.98 1.03
C THR A 371 -17.56 17.81 0.05
N GLY A 372 -18.55 17.16 -0.58
CA GLY A 372 -19.46 17.79 -1.53
C GLY A 372 -18.78 18.20 -2.84
N ILE A 373 -18.14 17.25 -3.52
CA ILE A 373 -17.51 17.49 -4.82
C ILE A 373 -18.57 17.28 -5.91
N GLN A 374 -18.90 18.34 -6.67
CA GLN A 374 -20.01 18.31 -7.65
C GLN A 374 -19.81 17.29 -8.78
N ASN A 375 -18.57 17.10 -9.21
CA ASN A 375 -18.16 16.09 -10.19
C ASN A 375 -17.12 15.17 -9.56
N GLN A 376 -17.50 14.42 -8.53
CA GLN A 376 -16.56 13.52 -7.86
C GLN A 376 -16.09 12.45 -8.86
N GLY A 377 -14.77 12.28 -8.96
CA GLY A 377 -14.19 11.11 -9.62
C GLY A 377 -14.63 9.82 -8.94
N LYS A 378 -14.41 8.67 -9.59
CA LYS A 378 -14.66 7.34 -9.00
C LYS A 378 -13.59 7.01 -7.95
N THR A 379 -13.44 7.85 -6.93
CA THR A 379 -12.46 7.72 -5.87
C THR A 379 -13.13 7.83 -4.52
N MET A 380 -12.60 7.08 -3.56
CA MET A 380 -13.13 7.04 -2.20
C MET A 380 -11.99 7.13 -1.19
N SER A 381 -12.24 7.82 -0.08
CA SER A 381 -11.30 7.87 1.05
C SER A 381 -11.90 7.20 2.28
N ILE A 382 -11.11 6.41 2.99
CA ILE A 382 -11.49 5.74 4.23
C ILE A 382 -10.59 6.26 5.34
N LEU A 383 -11.17 6.79 6.41
CA LEU A 383 -10.45 7.19 7.62
C LEU A 383 -10.39 6.00 8.57
N VAL A 384 -9.23 5.38 8.73
CA VAL A 384 -9.05 4.31 9.72
C VAL A 384 -8.53 4.93 11.02
N ARG A 385 -9.22 4.59 12.11
CA ARG A 385 -8.90 5.04 13.47
C ARG A 385 -8.43 3.85 14.31
N GLY A 386 -7.62 4.14 15.32
CA GLY A 386 -7.05 3.09 16.16
C GLY A 386 -6.32 3.65 17.37
N SER A 387 -6.49 2.99 18.51
CA SER A 387 -5.89 3.39 19.79
C SER A 387 -4.37 3.21 19.81
N ASN A 388 -3.87 2.15 19.16
CA ASN A 388 -2.46 1.83 19.09
C ASN A 388 -2.01 1.71 17.62
N LYS A 389 -0.77 2.12 17.32
CA LYS A 389 -0.17 2.01 15.98
C LYS A 389 -0.22 0.58 15.44
N LEU A 390 0.04 -0.41 16.31
CA LEU A 390 0.00 -1.82 15.94
C LEU A 390 -1.38 -2.27 15.44
N VAL A 391 -2.43 -1.85 16.14
CA VAL A 391 -3.83 -2.17 15.77
C VAL A 391 -4.23 -1.39 14.52
N LEU A 392 -3.78 -0.14 14.39
CA LEU A 392 -4.05 0.71 13.24
C LEU A 392 -3.45 0.14 11.94
N ASP A 393 -2.18 -0.27 11.98
CA ASP A 393 -1.50 -0.89 10.84
C ASP A 393 -2.14 -2.24 10.48
N GLU A 394 -2.59 -3.02 11.48
CA GLU A 394 -3.31 -4.28 11.20
C GLU A 394 -4.73 -4.05 10.69
N ALA A 395 -5.42 -3.00 11.13
CA ALA A 395 -6.74 -2.63 10.62
C ALA A 395 -6.67 -2.18 9.14
N GLU A 396 -5.65 -1.40 8.77
CA GLU A 396 -5.37 -1.02 7.39
C GLU A 396 -5.17 -2.26 6.49
N ARG A 397 -4.32 -3.21 6.90
CA ARG A 397 -4.12 -4.47 6.18
C ARG A 397 -5.37 -5.31 6.13
N SER A 398 -6.10 -5.38 7.25
CA SER A 398 -7.35 -6.14 7.32
C SER A 398 -8.37 -5.64 6.32
N LEU A 399 -8.49 -4.31 6.22
CA LEU A 399 -9.34 -3.63 5.27
C LEU A 399 -8.86 -3.85 3.83
N HIS A 400 -7.54 -3.82 3.58
CA HIS A 400 -6.98 -4.11 2.26
C HIS A 400 -7.42 -5.48 1.73
N ASP A 401 -7.28 -6.54 2.52
CA ASP A 401 -7.68 -7.89 2.07
C ASP A 401 -9.19 -7.96 1.83
N ALA A 402 -10.01 -7.30 2.66
CA ALA A 402 -11.45 -7.23 2.45
C ALA A 402 -11.80 -6.52 1.12
N LEU A 403 -11.10 -5.44 0.78
CA LEU A 403 -11.23 -4.78 -0.53
C LEU A 403 -10.79 -5.71 -1.67
N CYS A 404 -9.70 -6.44 -1.49
CA CYS A 404 -9.17 -7.40 -2.46
C CYS A 404 -10.13 -8.56 -2.73
N VAL A 405 -10.79 -9.10 -1.70
CA VAL A 405 -11.79 -10.17 -1.84
C VAL A 405 -12.98 -9.68 -2.69
N ILE A 406 -13.47 -8.47 -2.44
CA ILE A 406 -14.58 -7.90 -3.22
C ILE A 406 -14.11 -7.59 -4.65
N ARG A 407 -12.89 -7.09 -4.83
CA ARG A 407 -12.27 -6.90 -6.15
C ARG A 407 -12.22 -8.21 -6.94
N CYS A 408 -11.89 -9.33 -6.29
CA CYS A 408 -11.88 -10.65 -6.93
C CYS A 408 -13.26 -11.08 -7.41
N LEU A 409 -14.31 -10.78 -6.63
CA LEU A 409 -15.70 -11.03 -7.05
C LEU A 409 -16.12 -10.17 -8.25
N VAL A 410 -15.62 -8.94 -8.35
CA VAL A 410 -15.87 -8.09 -9.52
C VAL A 410 -15.21 -8.69 -10.76
N LYS A 411 -13.95 -9.16 -10.65
CA LYS A 411 -13.23 -9.82 -11.76
C LYS A 411 -13.86 -11.16 -12.15
N LYS A 412 -14.26 -11.98 -11.19
CA LYS A 412 -14.89 -13.28 -11.37
C LYS A 412 -16.11 -13.39 -10.46
N LYS A 413 -17.30 -13.35 -11.05
CA LYS A 413 -18.61 -13.37 -10.36
C LYS A 413 -18.99 -14.77 -9.85
N GLN A 414 -18.04 -15.50 -9.29
CA GLN A 414 -18.17 -16.89 -8.88
C GLN A 414 -17.65 -17.04 -7.45
N LEU A 415 -18.42 -17.71 -6.60
CA LEU A 415 -18.08 -18.00 -5.22
C LEU A 415 -18.12 -19.50 -4.98
N ILE A 416 -17.10 -20.00 -4.30
CA ILE A 416 -17.04 -21.37 -3.79
C ILE A 416 -17.36 -21.39 -2.29
N PRO A 417 -17.95 -22.48 -1.77
CA PRO A 417 -18.14 -22.62 -0.33
C PRO A 417 -16.78 -22.63 0.40
N GLY A 418 -16.70 -21.92 1.53
CA GLY A 418 -15.49 -21.83 2.34
C GLY A 418 -15.23 -23.04 3.25
N GLY A 419 -14.42 -22.85 4.29
CA GLY A 419 -14.28 -23.82 5.39
C GLY A 419 -13.64 -25.17 5.03
N GLY A 420 -12.96 -25.28 3.90
CA GLY A 420 -12.33 -26.53 3.46
C GLY A 420 -13.23 -27.48 2.66
N ALA A 421 -14.47 -27.07 2.34
CA ALA A 421 -15.32 -27.80 1.39
C ALA A 421 -14.65 -28.06 0.02
N PRO A 422 -14.02 -27.07 -0.65
CA PRO A 422 -13.29 -27.31 -1.90
C PRO A 422 -12.09 -28.25 -1.70
N ARG A 423 -11.46 -28.21 -0.52
CA ARG A 423 -10.28 -29.04 -0.22
C ARG A 423 -10.62 -30.51 0.04
N SER A 424 -11.86 -30.82 0.40
CA SER A 424 -12.36 -32.19 0.63
C SER A 424 -13.06 -32.79 -0.59
N SER A 425 -13.63 -31.97 -1.46
CA SER A 425 -14.27 -32.40 -2.73
C SER A 425 -13.25 -32.74 -3.82
N CYS A 426 -12.15 -31.97 -3.96
CA CYS A 426 -11.13 -32.27 -4.98
C CYS A 426 -10.40 -33.63 -4.81
N PRO A 427 -10.12 -34.14 -3.60
CA PRO A 427 -9.51 -35.48 -3.44
C PRO A 427 -10.50 -36.65 -3.59
N SER A 428 -11.80 -36.40 -3.50
CA SER A 428 -12.85 -37.44 -3.55
C SER A 428 -13.47 -37.62 -4.94
N SER A 429 -13.14 -36.74 -5.88
CA SER A 429 -13.54 -36.76 -7.29
C SER A 429 -12.34 -36.98 -8.20
#